data_AF-A0A917M988-F1
#
_entry.id   AF-A0A917M988-F1
#
_cell.length_a   1.000
_cell.length_b   1.000
_cell.length_c   1.000
_cell.angle_alpha   90.00
_cell.angle_beta   90.00
_cell.angle_gamma   90.00
#
_symmetry.space_group_name_H-M   'P 1'
#
loop_
_entity.id
_entity.type
_entity.pdbx_description
1 polymer ?
#
loop_
_entity_poly.entity_id
_entity_poly.type
_entity_poly.pdbx_seq_one_letter_code
_entity_poly.pdbx_strand_id
1 'polypeptide(L)' 'MIQIRDFTELSMMSKRRWDDEELEYFQHALSQLLPYVNAEGLAILQGINEEIKERE' A
#
# COMPACT_ATOMS: atom_id res chain seq x y z
N MET A 1 4.28 16.89 -12.37
CA MET A 1 3.92 15.63 -11.68
C MET A 1 3.57 15.99 -10.26
N ILE A 2 2.39 15.59 -9.82
CA ILE A 2 2.00 15.71 -8.41
C ILE A 2 2.85 14.68 -7.65
N GLN A 3 3.53 15.11 -6.60
CA GLN A 3 4.33 14.25 -5.75
C GLN A 3 3.55 13.95 -4.47
N ILE A 4 2.95 12.78 -4.42
CA ILE A 4 2.23 12.26 -3.25
C ILE A 4 3.26 11.95 -2.15
N ARG A 5 3.00 12.38 -0.92
CA ARG A 5 3.88 12.08 0.23
C ARG A 5 3.89 10.58 0.55
N ASP A 6 4.97 10.13 1.19
CA ASP A 6 5.11 8.71 1.55
C ASP A 6 4.00 8.27 2.52
N PHE A 7 3.48 7.06 2.33
CA PHE A 7 2.41 6.54 3.17
C PHE A 7 2.81 6.44 4.64
N THR A 8 4.08 6.11 4.94
CA THR A 8 4.59 6.03 6.31
C THR A 8 4.53 7.39 6.98
N GLU A 9 4.99 8.44 6.29
CA GLU A 9 4.93 9.82 6.78
C GLU A 9 3.47 10.24 7.04
N LEU A 10 2.61 10.02 6.04
CA LEU A 10 1.20 10.35 6.11
C LEU A 10 0.46 9.56 7.20
N SER A 11 0.83 8.30 7.44
CA SER A 11 0.20 7.43 8.44
C SER A 11 0.38 7.97 9.86
N MET A 12 1.51 8.63 10.13
CA MET A 12 1.86 9.22 11.41
C MET A 12 1.20 10.58 11.68
N MET A 13 0.50 11.15 10.69
CA MET A 13 -0.23 12.41 10.84
C MET A 13 -1.76 12.23 10.77
N SER A 14 -2.45 13.24 11.31
CA SER A 14 -3.91 13.33 11.21
C SER A 14 -4.35 13.43 9.75
N LYS A 15 -5.39 12.68 9.38
CA LYS A 15 -5.95 12.67 8.00
C LYS A 15 -6.52 14.02 7.57
N ARG A 16 -6.82 14.91 8.54
CA ARG A 16 -7.19 16.32 8.25
C ARG A 16 -6.04 17.16 7.67
N ARG A 17 -4.81 16.64 7.68
CA ARG A 17 -3.61 17.29 7.11
C ARG A 17 -3.17 16.69 5.78
N TRP A 18 -3.90 15.69 5.31
CA TRP A 18 -3.72 15.13 3.99
C TRP A 18 -4.44 16.03 3.00
N ASP A 19 -3.90 16.19 1.80
CA ASP A 19 -4.64 16.83 0.72
C ASP A 19 -5.60 15.83 0.05
N ASP A 20 -6.48 16.35 -0.81
CA ASP A 20 -7.52 15.52 -1.45
C ASP A 20 -6.91 14.48 -2.41
N GLU A 21 -5.79 14.79 -3.05
CA GLU A 21 -5.11 13.91 -4.01
C GLU A 21 -4.48 12.71 -3.28
N GLU A 22 -3.88 12.93 -2.11
CA GLU A 22 -3.36 11.89 -1.23
C GLU A 22 -4.47 11.01 -0.67
N LEU A 23 -5.58 11.62 -0.25
CA LEU A 23 -6.75 10.89 0.26
C LEU A 23 -7.32 9.96 -0.81
N GLU A 24 -7.55 10.47 -2.02
CA GLU A 24 -8.08 9.68 -3.13
C GLU A 24 -7.13 8.55 -3.54
N TYR A 25 -5.83 8.86 -3.66
CA TYR A 25 -4.81 7.87 -4.04
C TYR A 25 -4.73 6.72 -3.04
N PHE A 26 -4.57 7.02 -1.74
CA PHE A 26 -4.40 5.97 -0.73
C PHE A 26 -5.72 5.26 -0.41
N GLN A 27 -6.87 5.92 -0.54
CA GLN A 27 -8.16 5.23 -0.49
C GLN A 27 -8.26 4.18 -1.59
N HIS A 28 -7.92 4.54 -2.82
CA HIS A 28 -7.98 3.62 -3.95
C HIS A 28 -7.00 2.45 -3.78
N ALA A 29 -5.73 2.75 -3.47
CA ALA A 29 -4.70 1.74 -3.26
C ALA A 29 -5.07 0.76 -2.14
N LEU A 30 -5.53 1.25 -0.99
CA LEU A 30 -5.92 0.39 0.13
C LEU A 30 -7.18 -0.42 -0.16
N SER A 31 -8.12 0.12 -0.95
CA SER A 31 -9.33 -0.61 -1.37
C SER A 31 -9.00 -1.82 -2.24
N GLN A 32 -7.95 -1.73 -3.06
CA GLN A 32 -7.46 -2.86 -3.87
C GLN A 32 -6.73 -3.91 -3.04
N LEU A 33 -6.05 -3.49 -1.97
CA LEU A 33 -5.29 -4.40 -1.09
C LEU A 33 -6.15 -5.05 -0.02
N LEU A 34 -7.23 -4.40 0.41
CA LEU A 34 -8.17 -4.84 1.46
C LEU A 34 -8.56 -6.34 1.38
N PRO A 35 -8.90 -6.89 0.19
CA PRO A 35 -9.23 -8.31 0.06
C PRO A 35 -8.10 -9.27 0.46
N TYR A 36 -6.85 -8.81 0.39
CA TYR A 36 -5.64 -9.58 0.65
C TYR A 36 -5.03 -9.29 2.04
N VAL A 37 -5.67 -8.48 2.88
CA VAL A 37 -5.21 -8.21 4.26
C VAL A 37 -5.63 -9.35 5.19
N ASN A 38 -5.20 -10.57 4.87
CA ASN A 38 -5.48 -11.79 5.61
C ASN A 38 -4.35 -12.82 5.43
N ALA A 39 -4.51 -14.01 6.00
CA ALA A 39 -3.52 -15.08 5.90
C ALA A 39 -3.29 -15.57 4.45
N GLU A 40 -4.30 -15.50 3.58
CA GLU A 40 -4.19 -15.88 2.17
C GLU A 40 -3.36 -14.87 1.38
N GLY A 41 -3.58 -13.57 1.58
CA GLY A 41 -2.74 -12.54 0.95
C GLY A 41 -1.29 -12.56 1.43
N LEU A 42 -1.04 -12.94 2.70
CA LEU A 42 0.30 -13.18 3.19
C LEU A 42 0.98 -14.36 2.47
N ALA A 43 0.24 -15.45 2.22
CA ALA A 43 0.77 -16.59 1.47
C ALA A 43 1.09 -16.22 0.01
N ILE A 44 0.24 -15.42 -0.64
CA ILE A 44 0.50 -14.88 -1.99
C ILE A 44 1.80 -14.06 -2.00
N LEU A 45 1.96 -13.15 -1.02
CA LEU A 45 3.16 -12.32 -0.92
C LEU A 45 4.43 -13.17 -0.71
N GLN A 46 4.36 -14.22 0.10
CA GLN A 46 5.47 -15.15 0.31
C GLN A 46 5.86 -15.84 -1.00
N GLY A 47 4.90 -16.36 -1.78
CA GLY A 47 5.17 -17.00 -3.06
C GLY A 47 5.82 -16.05 -4.08
N ILE A 48 5.40 -14.78 -4.13
CA ILE A 48 6.04 -13.77 -4.98
C ILE A 48 7.49 -13.53 -4.55
N ASN A 49 7.75 -13.44 -3.25
CA ASN A 49 9.11 -13.23 -2.73
C ASN A 49 10.02 -14.43 -2.98
N GLU A 50 9.49 -15.64 -2.96
CA GLU A 50 10.23 -16.86 -3.30
C GLU A 50 10.62 -16.85 -4.79
N GLU A 51 9.67 -16.56 -5.69
CA GLU A 51 9.94 -16.46 -7.13
C GLU A 51 10.97 -15.39 -7.46
N ILE A 52 10.94 -14.23 -6.79
CA ILE A 52 11.95 -13.17 -6.98
C ILE A 52 13.35 -13.70 -6.63
N LYS A 53 13.49 -14.37 -5.48
CA LYS A 53 14.77 -14.94 -5.04
C LYS A 53 15.27 -16.05 -5.97
N GLU A 54 14.36 -16.83 -6.55
CA GLU A 54 14.73 -17.89 -7.49
C GLU A 54 15.21 -17.33 -8.85
N ARG A 55 14.80 -16.12 -9.20
CA ARG A 55 15.20 -15.42 -10.43
C ARG A 55 16.49 -14.60 -10.29
N GLU A 56 16.98 -14.38 -9.07
CA GLU A 56 18.26 -13.72 -8.76
C GLU A 56 19.43 -14.71 -8.80
#